data_AF-A0A251UP69-F1
#
_entry.id   AF-A0A251UP69-F1
#
_cell.length_a   1.000
_cell.length_b   1.000
_cell.length_c   1.000
_cell.angle_alpha   90.00
_cell.angle_beta   90.00
_cell.angle_gamma   90.00
#
_symmetry.space_group_name_H-M   'P 1'
#
loop_
_entity.id
_entity.type
_entity.pdbx_description
1 polymer ?
#
loop_
_entity_poly.entity_id
_entity_poly.type
_entity_poly.pdbx_seq_one_letter_code
_entity_poly.pdbx_strand_id
1 'polypeptide(L)'
;MFDLRNNQVLAVNLVFELHQLLARSGAIDEVLSAVKQMSPGILTVVEQEANHNGTSFLERFTESLHYYSTLFDSLKSSGGGGGGVGGGAAVNGEVDIGVNGSGVSPVNGEDRFMSEMYLGKQICGGVVVVRWC
;
A
#
# COMPACT_ATOMS: atom_id res chain seq x y z
N MET A 1 -22.18 -15.33 10.62
CA MET A 1 -21.49 -16.41 11.35
C MET A 1 -20.84 -17.31 10.31
N PHE A 2 -19.54 -17.55 10.40
CA PHE A 2 -18.82 -18.40 9.44
C PHE A 2 -19.11 -19.89 9.73
N ASP A 3 -19.35 -20.68 8.69
CA ASP A 3 -19.59 -22.12 8.80
C ASP A 3 -18.25 -22.87 8.84
N LEU A 4 -17.72 -23.07 10.04
CA LEU A 4 -16.43 -23.71 10.27
C LEU A 4 -16.61 -25.23 10.41
N ARG A 5 -16.08 -25.99 9.46
CA ARG A 5 -16.05 -27.46 9.52
C ARG A 5 -14.81 -27.96 10.24
N ASN A 6 -14.98 -28.91 11.16
CA ASN A 6 -13.93 -29.45 12.05
C ASN A 6 -12.75 -30.17 11.36
N ASN A 7 -12.71 -30.27 10.03
CA ASN A 7 -11.67 -30.98 9.28
C ASN A 7 -11.06 -30.12 8.15
N GLN A 8 -11.12 -28.80 8.27
CA GLN A 8 -10.54 -27.88 7.31
C GLN A 8 -9.65 -26.86 8.01
N VAL A 9 -8.54 -26.50 7.36
CA VAL A 9 -7.69 -25.42 7.82
C VAL A 9 -8.32 -24.10 7.37
N LEU A 10 -8.62 -23.22 8.33
CA LEU A 10 -9.09 -21.87 8.05
C LEU A 10 -7.91 -20.96 7.74
N ALA A 11 -7.97 -20.27 6.60
CA ALA A 11 -7.08 -19.17 6.28
C ALA A 11 -7.87 -17.86 6.30
N VAL A 12 -7.36 -16.85 7.00
CA VAL A 12 -7.94 -15.51 7.04
C VAL A 12 -7.00 -14.58 6.28
N ASN A 13 -7.57 -13.79 5.36
CA ASN A 13 -6.84 -12.83 4.55
C ASN A 13 -7.43 -11.44 4.74
N LEU A 14 -6.65 -10.53 5.31
CA LEU A 14 -7.01 -9.14 5.54
C LEU A 14 -6.15 -8.29 4.59
N VAL A 15 -6.75 -7.84 3.49
CA VAL A 15 -6.07 -6.98 2.50
C VAL A 15 -6.72 -5.62 2.54
N PHE A 16 -6.01 -4.61 3.04
CA PHE A 16 -6.48 -3.23 3.08
C PHE A 16 -7.79 -3.08 3.89
N GLU A 17 -7.90 -3.79 5.01
CA GLU A 17 -9.11 -3.79 5.86
C GLU A 17 -8.85 -3.12 7.23
N LEU A 18 -7.67 -3.28 7.82
CA LEU A 18 -7.40 -2.80 9.17
C LEU A 18 -7.23 -1.28 9.22
N HIS A 19 -6.68 -0.66 8.18
CA HIS A 19 -6.50 0.80 8.16
C HIS A 19 -7.83 1.56 8.19
N GLN A 20 -8.94 0.96 7.71
CA GLN A 20 -10.28 1.56 7.78
C GLN A 20 -10.80 1.63 9.23
N LEU A 21 -10.29 0.75 10.09
CA LEU A 21 -10.69 0.66 11.50
C LEU A 21 -9.91 1.63 12.40
N LEU A 22 -8.84 2.25 11.91
CA LEU A 22 -8.01 3.19 12.68
C LEU A 22 -8.79 4.41 13.19
N ALA A 23 -9.86 4.81 12.50
CA ALA A 23 -10.74 5.90 12.94
C ALA A 23 -11.54 5.56 14.21
N ARG A 24 -11.63 4.28 14.58
CA ARG A 24 -12.38 3.78 15.74
C ARG A 24 -11.44 3.11 16.72
N SER A 25 -11.10 3.81 17.80
CA SER A 25 -10.27 3.28 18.88
C SER A 25 -10.78 1.91 19.35
N GLY A 26 -9.90 0.90 19.36
CA GLY A 26 -10.19 -0.47 19.78
C GLY A 26 -10.86 -1.37 18.73
N ALA A 27 -11.30 -0.85 17.58
CA ALA A 27 -11.97 -1.67 16.56
C ALA A 27 -11.03 -2.72 15.92
N ILE A 28 -9.74 -2.42 15.80
CA ILE A 28 -8.74 -3.40 15.35
C ILE A 28 -8.64 -4.55 16.35
N ASP A 29 -8.59 -4.25 17.65
CA ASP A 29 -8.51 -5.27 18.70
C ASP A 29 -9.74 -6.18 18.71
N GLU A 30 -10.93 -5.61 18.49
CA GLU A 30 -12.17 -6.38 18.35
C GLU A 30 -12.11 -7.36 17.17
N VAL A 31 -11.68 -6.89 16.00
CA VAL A 31 -11.56 -7.73 14.80
C VAL A 31 -10.50 -8.82 14.99
N LEU A 32 -9.32 -8.47 15.51
CA LEU A 32 -8.26 -9.45 15.77
C LEU A 32 -8.66 -10.47 16.84
N SER A 33 -9.42 -10.04 17.86
CA SER A 33 -9.98 -10.95 18.86
C SER A 33 -10.99 -11.92 18.24
N ALA A 34 -11.87 -11.45 17.37
CA ALA A 34 -12.81 -12.30 16.64
C ALA A 34 -12.07 -13.29 15.71
N VAL A 35 -11.05 -12.83 15.00
CA VAL A 35 -10.19 -13.68 14.15
C VAL A 35 -9.50 -14.76 14.99
N LYS A 36 -8.97 -14.40 16.16
CA LYS A 36 -8.34 -15.35 17.08
C LYS A 36 -9.31 -16.42 17.57
N GLN A 37 -10.56 -16.06 17.85
CA GLN A 37 -11.60 -17.01 18.29
C GLN A 37 -11.95 -18.04 17.21
N MET A 38 -11.71 -17.74 15.93
CA MET A 38 -11.89 -18.69 14.84
C MET A 38 -10.73 -19.69 14.69
N SER A 39 -9.63 -19.52 15.45
CA SER A 39 -8.43 -20.36 15.41
C SER A 39 -7.93 -20.68 13.98
N PRO A 40 -7.64 -19.66 13.15
CA PRO A 40 -7.15 -19.91 11.79
C PRO A 40 -5.79 -20.59 11.82
N GLY A 41 -5.54 -21.47 10.85
CA GLY A 41 -4.21 -22.03 10.62
C GLY A 41 -3.24 -20.99 10.05
N ILE A 42 -3.74 -20.04 9.25
CA ILE A 42 -2.96 -18.93 8.69
C ILE A 42 -3.79 -17.64 8.76
N LEU A 43 -3.16 -16.56 9.23
CA LEU A 43 -3.65 -15.19 9.09
C LEU A 43 -2.65 -14.43 8.21
N THR A 44 -3.15 -13.85 7.12
CA THR A 44 -2.40 -12.97 6.21
C THR A 44 -2.93 -11.56 6.35
N VAL A 45 -2.02 -10.60 6.45
CA VAL A 45 -2.33 -9.17 6.57
C VAL A 45 -1.50 -8.43 5.53
N VAL A 46 -2.19 -7.64 4.70
CA VAL A 46 -1.59 -6.79 3.68
C VAL A 46 -2.11 -5.39 3.91
N GLU A 47 -1.21 -4.48 4.29
CA GLU A 47 -1.53 -3.08 4.56
C GLU A 47 -0.52 -2.15 3.90
N GLN A 48 -0.90 -0.89 3.76
CA GLN A 48 -0.02 0.16 3.22
C GLN A 48 1.05 0.52 4.25
N GLU A 49 2.31 0.49 3.83
CA GLU A 49 3.45 0.89 4.67
C GLU A 49 3.61 2.42 4.65
N ALA A 50 2.81 3.09 5.46
CA ALA A 50 2.90 4.54 5.65
C ALA A 50 2.47 4.94 7.07
N ASN A 51 3.24 5.80 7.73
CA ASN A 51 2.87 6.31 9.04
C ASN A 51 1.99 7.56 8.94
N HIS A 52 0.74 7.38 8.52
CA HIS A 52 -0.26 8.45 8.50
C HIS A 52 -0.92 8.69 9.86
N ASN A 53 -0.48 8.01 10.93
CA ASN A 53 -1.08 8.10 12.27
C ASN A 53 -0.34 9.04 13.21
N GLY A 54 0.69 9.75 12.73
CA GLY A 54 1.46 10.73 13.51
C GLY A 54 0.59 11.80 14.18
N THR A 55 1.04 12.26 15.35
CA THR A 55 0.29 13.22 16.18
C THR A 55 0.34 14.64 15.62
N SER A 56 1.37 14.97 14.84
CA SER A 56 1.53 16.27 14.18
C SER A 56 1.00 16.25 12.75
N PHE A 57 0.37 17.35 12.32
CA PHE A 57 -0.03 17.52 10.93
C PHE A 57 1.19 17.54 10.00
N LEU A 58 2.25 18.27 10.36
CA LEU A 58 3.43 18.42 9.52
C LEU A 58 4.14 17.10 9.28
N GLU A 59 4.20 16.26 10.31
CA GLU A 59 4.75 14.91 10.24
C GLU A 59 3.95 14.05 9.25
N ARG A 60 2.63 13.96 9.42
CA ARG A 60 1.77 13.21 8.48
C ARG A 60 1.83 13.74 7.06
N PHE A 61 1.85 15.07 6.89
CA PHE A 61 1.91 15.69 5.57
C PHE A 61 3.22 15.33 4.86
N THR A 62 4.34 15.44 5.57
CA THR A 62 5.68 15.13 5.02
C THR A 62 5.79 13.65 4.69
N GLU A 63 5.34 12.77 5.59
CA GLU A 63 5.32 11.33 5.36
C GLU A 63 4.43 10.96 4.16
N SER A 64 3.22 11.53 4.07
CA SER A 64 2.31 11.31 2.94
C SER A 64 2.94 11.73 1.63
N LEU A 65 3.63 12.89 1.60
CA LEU A 65 4.29 13.37 0.39
C LEU A 65 5.36 12.38 -0.09
N HIS A 66 6.22 11.89 0.81
CA HIS A 66 7.26 10.93 0.45
C HIS A 66 6.68 9.59 -0.01
N TYR A 67 5.67 9.09 0.70
CA TYR A 67 4.98 7.84 0.37
C TYR A 67 4.31 7.89 -1.01
N TYR A 68 3.44 8.88 -1.24
CA TYR A 68 2.73 8.99 -2.52
C TYR A 68 3.67 9.34 -3.69
N SER A 69 4.73 10.13 -3.46
CA SER A 69 5.75 10.38 -4.50
C SER A 69 6.36 9.07 -4.99
N THR A 70 6.77 8.21 -4.06
CA THR A 70 7.37 6.89 -4.37
C THR A 70 6.40 5.99 -5.14
N LEU A 71 5.11 5.99 -4.76
CA LEU A 71 4.08 5.24 -5.48
C LEU A 71 3.85 5.75 -6.90
N PHE A 72 3.76 7.07 -7.09
CA PHE A 72 3.61 7.66 -8.42
C PHE A 72 4.83 7.39 -9.32
N ASP A 73 6.04 7.39 -8.76
CA ASP A 73 7.25 7.06 -9.51
C ASP A 73 7.31 5.58 -9.88
N SER A 74 6.83 4.70 -9.00
CA SER A 74 6.68 3.26 -9.28
C SER A 74 5.65 3.00 -10.39
N LEU A 75 4.51 3.69 -10.38
CA LEU A 75 3.48 3.62 -11.44
C LEU A 75 4.00 4.13 -12.78
N LYS A 76 4.88 5.14 -12.78
CA LYS A 76 5.53 5.62 -14.01
C LYS A 76 6.49 4.59 -14.58
N SER A 77 7.26 3.93 -13.71
CA SER A 77 8.26 2.93 -14.08
C SER A 77 7.63 1.63 -14.60
N SER A 78 6.44 1.24 -14.11
CA SER A 78 5.76 0.00 -14.52
C SER A 78 5.08 0.08 -15.89
N GLY A 79 4.68 1.26 -16.34
CA GLY A 79 4.21 1.48 -17.70
C GLY A 79 5.41 1.71 -18.61
N GLY A 80 5.81 0.71 -19.38
CA GLY A 80 6.97 0.70 -20.28
C GLY A 80 7.00 1.81 -21.35
N GLY A 81 7.06 3.07 -20.92
CA GLY A 81 7.49 4.20 -21.72
C GLY A 81 9.00 4.23 -21.67
N GLY A 82 9.64 3.77 -22.73
CA GLY A 82 11.05 4.06 -22.99
C GLY A 82 11.28 5.56 -22.85
N GLY A 83 11.96 5.93 -21.77
CA GLY A 83 12.13 7.30 -21.35
C GLY A 83 13.10 7.33 -20.19
N GLY A 84 14.30 6.78 -20.43
CA GLY A 84 15.44 7.06 -19.57
C GLY A 84 15.60 8.57 -19.45
N VAL A 85 15.34 9.10 -18.27
CA VAL A 85 15.98 10.32 -17.78
C VAL A 85 16.53 9.98 -16.41
N GLY A 86 17.81 9.61 -16.43
CA GLY A 86 18.62 9.51 -15.24
C GLY A 86 18.54 10.82 -14.46
N GLY A 87 17.92 10.75 -13.29
CA GLY A 87 18.07 11.71 -12.20
C GLY A 87 19.05 11.15 -11.17
N GLY A 88 20.23 10.72 -11.60
CA GLY A 88 21.30 10.25 -10.72
C GLY A 88 22.60 10.83 -11.22
N ALA A 89 23.07 11.89 -10.56
CA ALA A 89 24.42 12.39 -10.77
C ALA A 89 25.40 11.26 -10.41
N ALA A 90 26.16 10.81 -11.41
CA ALA A 90 27.22 9.83 -11.21
C ALA A 90 28.26 10.39 -10.23
N VAL A 91 28.33 9.79 -9.05
CA VAL A 91 29.51 9.84 -8.21
C VAL A 91 29.97 8.41 -7.94
N ASN A 92 31.08 8.07 -8.60
CA ASN A 92 32.02 6.99 -8.29
C ASN A 92 31.60 5.55 -8.62
N GLY A 93 31.77 5.19 -9.91
CA GLY A 93 32.50 3.97 -10.30
C GLY A 93 32.04 2.62 -9.75
N GLU A 94 30.75 2.30 -9.81
CA GLU A 94 30.28 0.93 -9.62
C GLU A 94 29.73 0.37 -10.96
N VAL A 95 30.14 -0.85 -11.28
CA VAL A 95 29.71 -1.59 -12.47
C VAL A 95 28.27 -2.02 -12.25
N ASP A 96 27.33 -1.40 -12.98
CA ASP A 96 25.94 -1.81 -12.99
C ASP A 96 25.84 -3.17 -13.69
N ILE A 97 25.52 -4.22 -12.92
CA ILE A 97 25.17 -5.53 -13.48
C ILE A 97 23.80 -5.35 -14.13
N GLY A 98 23.80 -5.01 -15.42
CA GLY A 98 22.60 -4.84 -16.22
C GLY A 98 21.70 -6.08 -16.12
N VAL A 99 20.65 -5.99 -15.31
CA VAL A 99 19.56 -6.96 -15.32
C VAL A 99 18.79 -6.66 -16.61
N ASN A 100 18.93 -7.53 -17.63
CA ASN A 100 18.01 -7.54 -18.76
C ASN A 100 16.61 -7.81 -18.20
N GLY A 101 15.89 -6.73 -17.91
CA GLY A 101 14.60 -6.73 -17.25
C GLY A 101 13.61 -7.60 -18.01
N SER A 102 13.09 -8.58 -17.28
CA SER A 102 12.00 -9.47 -17.62
C SER A 102 10.95 -8.85 -18.54
N GLY A 103 10.44 -9.64 -19.49
CA GLY A 103 9.37 -9.29 -20.42
C GLY A 103 8.03 -8.99 -19.73
N VAL A 104 7.98 -7.85 -19.05
CA VAL A 104 6.75 -7.26 -18.52
C VAL A 104 6.12 -6.48 -19.66
N SER A 105 4.97 -6.96 -20.14
CA SER A 105 4.16 -6.19 -21.10
C SER A 105 3.88 -4.80 -20.54
N PRO A 106 3.93 -3.74 -21.35
CA PRO A 106 3.65 -2.39 -20.88
C PRO A 106 2.26 -2.34 -20.22
N VAL A 107 2.17 -1.75 -19.02
CA VAL A 107 0.90 -1.60 -18.31
C VAL A 107 -0.10 -0.84 -19.21
N ASN A 108 -1.37 -1.28 -19.25
CA ASN A 108 -2.41 -0.59 -20.01
C ASN A 108 -2.58 0.84 -19.46
N GLY A 109 -2.72 1.84 -20.34
CA GLY A 109 -2.92 3.24 -19.95
C GLY A 109 -4.17 3.44 -19.08
N GLU A 110 -5.19 2.62 -19.26
CA GLU A 110 -6.40 2.62 -18.42
C GLU A 110 -6.10 2.16 -16.98
N ASP A 111 -5.35 1.08 -16.80
CA ASP A 111 -4.98 0.56 -15.48
C ASP A 111 -4.13 1.57 -14.70
N ARG A 112 -3.24 2.26 -15.41
CA ARG A 112 -2.44 3.34 -14.83
C ARG A 112 -3.32 4.51 -14.43
N PHE A 113 -4.23 4.96 -15.29
CA PHE A 113 -5.14 6.06 -14.98
C PHE A 113 -6.02 5.73 -13.77
N MET A 114 -6.58 4.51 -13.72
CA MET A 114 -7.37 4.04 -12.59
C MET A 114 -6.54 4.03 -11.29
N SER A 115 -5.27 3.64 -11.36
CA SER A 115 -4.35 3.66 -10.22
C SER A 115 -4.03 5.08 -9.76
N GLU A 116 -3.75 6.00 -10.67
CA GLU A 116 -3.51 7.42 -10.35
C GLU A 116 -4.75 8.06 -9.70
N MET A 117 -5.96 7.74 -10.20
CA MET A 117 -7.22 8.20 -9.61
C MET A 117 -7.48 7.61 -8.22
N TYR A 118 -7.13 6.34 -8.01
CA TYR A 118 -7.22 5.72 -6.69
C TYR A 118 -6.30 6.41 -5.68
N LEU A 119 -5.03 6.62 -6.03
CA LEU A 119 -4.08 7.35 -5.18
C LEU A 119 -4.53 8.79 -4.92
N GLY A 120 -5.03 9.49 -5.93
CA GLY A 120 -5.58 10.84 -5.77
C GLY A 120 -6.73 10.90 -4.75
N LYS A 121 -7.65 9.93 -4.79
CA LYS A 121 -8.71 9.81 -3.79
C LYS A 121 -8.16 9.51 -2.40
N GLN A 122 -7.13 8.67 -2.28
CA GLN A 122 -6.47 8.37 -1.01
C GLN A 122 -5.72 9.58 -0.44
N ILE A 123 -5.12 10.43 -1.27
CA ILE A 123 -4.54 11.70 -0.83
C ILE A 123 -5.62 12.63 -0.30
N CYS A 124 -6.71 12.82 -1.05
CA CYS A 124 -7.81 13.69 -0.62
C CYS A 124 -8.53 13.14 0.63
N GLY A 125 -8.65 11.82 0.77
CA GLY A 125 -9.25 11.18 1.95
C GLY A 125 -8.30 11.14 3.16
N GLY A 126 -7.06 10.71 2.95
CA GLY A 126 -6.05 10.48 3.99
C GLY A 126 -5.32 11.73 4.48
N VAL A 127 -5.08 12.71 3.60
CA VAL A 127 -4.39 13.97 3.99
C VAL A 127 -5.39 15.04 4.43
N VAL A 128 -6.64 15.02 3.93
CA VAL A 128 -7.62 16.09 4.21
C VAL A 128 -8.81 15.62 5.08
N VAL A 129 -9.13 14.33 5.20
CA VAL A 129 -10.34 13.88 5.92
C VAL A 129 -10.06 12.93 7.11
N VAL A 130 -8.93 12.24 7.20
CA VAL A 130 -8.63 11.40 8.39
C VAL A 130 -8.27 12.23 9.64
N ARG A 131 -8.25 13.57 9.55
CA ARG A 131 -8.28 14.44 10.75
C ARG A 131 -8.96 15.80 10.52
N TRP A 132 -10.18 15.78 10.00
CA TRP A 132 -11.14 16.89 10.14
C TRP A 132 -12.50 16.40 10.69
N CYS A 133 -12.47 15.42 11.60
CA CYS A 133 -13.54 15.18 12.57
C CYS A 133 -12.98 14.55 13.84
#